data_AF-A0A7J7GA37-F1
#
_entry.id   AF-A0A7J7GA37-F1
#
_cell.length_a   1.000
_cell.length_b   1.000
_cell.length_c   1.000
_cell.angle_alpha   90.00
_cell.angle_beta   90.00
_cell.angle_gamma   90.00
#
_symmetry.space_group_name_H-M   'P 1'
#
loop_
_entity.id
_entity.type
_entity.pdbx_description
1 polymer ?
#
loop_
_entity_poly.entity_id
_entity_poly.type
_entity_poly.pdbx_seq_one_letter_code
_entity_poly.pdbx_strand_id
1 'polypeptide(L)'
;MELGSVIQVLENKTILVTGATGFLAKIFVEKILRVQPNVKKLYLLVRAADAKSASQRLQNEVIAKDLYRVLREKLGANWNSFISEKVTSVPGDITLENLGVKDSNLVEEMWREVNIVVNVAATTNFDDRYDVH
;
A
#
# COMPACT_ATOMS: atom_id res chain seq x y z
N MET A 1 -24.01 18.54 -4.64
CA MET A 1 -23.12 17.42 -5.03
C MET A 1 -23.54 16.22 -4.21
N GLU A 2 -24.11 15.20 -4.83
CA GLU A 2 -24.22 13.91 -4.15
C GLU A 2 -22.80 13.38 -3.97
N LEU A 3 -22.36 13.17 -2.73
CA LEU A 3 -21.17 12.38 -2.50
C LEU A 3 -21.49 10.97 -2.98
N GLY A 4 -20.89 10.56 -4.11
CA GLY A 4 -20.91 9.16 -4.52
C GLY A 4 -20.41 8.27 -3.38
N SER A 5 -20.83 7.00 -3.36
CA SER A 5 -20.38 6.05 -2.35
C SER A 5 -18.84 6.01 -2.31
N VAL A 6 -18.26 5.75 -1.13
CA VAL A 6 -16.78 5.67 -0.98
C VAL A 6 -16.16 4.73 -2.02
N ILE A 7 -16.85 3.65 -2.38
CA ILE A 7 -16.41 2.68 -3.39
C ILE A 7 -16.29 3.34 -4.78
N GLN A 8 -17.23 4.18 -5.18
CA GLN A 8 -17.19 4.91 -6.45
C GLN A 8 -16.05 5.94 -6.48
N VAL A 9 -15.79 6.62 -5.35
CA VAL A 9 -14.69 7.58 -5.26
C VAL A 9 -13.33 6.92 -5.51
N LEU A 10 -13.17 5.67 -5.06
CA LEU A 10 -11.93 4.89 -5.19
C LEU A 10 -11.71 4.30 -6.60
N GLU A 11 -12.72 4.36 -7.47
CA GLU A 11 -12.60 3.87 -8.85
C GLU A 11 -11.55 4.67 -9.63
N ASN A 12 -10.69 3.94 -10.36
CA ASN A 12 -9.59 4.47 -11.15
C ASN A 12 -8.62 5.37 -10.35
N LYS A 13 -8.61 5.27 -9.01
CA LYS A 13 -7.68 6.01 -8.17
C LYS A 13 -6.39 5.25 -7.95
N THR A 14 -5.31 6.01 -7.90
CA THR A 14 -4.00 5.57 -7.42
C THR A 14 -3.85 6.00 -5.98
N ILE A 15 -3.45 5.08 -5.10
CA ILE A 15 -3.38 5.32 -3.66
C ILE A 15 -1.98 4.98 -3.14
N LEU A 16 -1.38 5.90 -2.40
CA LEU A 16 -0.18 5.64 -1.61
C LEU A 16 -0.60 5.28 -0.17
N VAL A 17 -0.17 4.12 0.31
CA VAL A 17 -0.39 3.67 1.69
C VAL A 17 0.94 3.58 2.41
N THR A 18 1.07 4.31 3.53
CA THR A 18 2.20 4.16 4.44
C THR A 18 1.85 3.19 5.57
N GLY A 19 2.86 2.55 6.15
CA GLY A 19 2.63 1.56 7.20
C GLY A 19 1.96 0.29 6.69
N ALA A 20 2.15 -0.04 5.40
CA ALA A 20 1.43 -1.09 4.69
C ALA A 20 1.54 -2.49 5.33
N THR A 21 2.60 -2.75 6.10
CA THR A 21 2.79 -4.01 6.82
C THR A 21 2.06 -4.08 8.17
N GLY A 22 1.59 -2.94 8.67
CA GLY A 22 0.81 -2.81 9.89
C GLY A 22 -0.56 -3.48 9.80
N PHE A 23 -1.13 -3.85 10.95
CA PHE A 23 -2.38 -4.63 11.01
C PHE A 23 -3.54 -3.97 10.25
N LEU A 24 -3.83 -2.70 10.54
CA LEU A 24 -4.94 -1.97 9.92
C LEU A 24 -4.72 -1.76 8.41
N ALA A 25 -3.50 -1.41 8.01
CA ALA A 25 -3.20 -1.16 6.60
C ALA A 25 -3.38 -2.41 5.73
N LYS A 26 -3.02 -3.60 6.22
CA LYS A 26 -3.26 -4.87 5.50
C LYS A 26 -4.74 -5.11 5.22
N ILE A 27 -5.59 -4.90 6.24
CA ILE A 27 -7.05 -5.04 6.12
C ILE A 27 -7.59 -4.02 5.14
N PHE A 28 -7.13 -2.78 5.22
CA PHE A 28 -7.50 -1.71 4.31
C PHE A 28 -7.18 -2.05 2.84
N VAL A 29 -5.95 -2.51 2.57
CA VAL A 29 -5.50 -2.91 1.22
C VAL A 29 -6.33 -4.09 0.70
N GLU A 30 -6.52 -5.15 1.48
CA GLU A 30 -7.39 -6.29 1.09
C GLU A 30 -8.79 -5.81 0.76
N LYS A 31 -9.37 -4.98 1.64
CA LYS A 31 -10.74 -4.51 1.50
C LYS A 31 -10.92 -3.74 0.21
N ILE A 32 -10.02 -2.81 -0.12
CA ILE A 32 -10.06 -2.05 -1.38
C ILE A 32 -10.02 -3.00 -2.57
N LEU A 33 -9.02 -3.89 -2.62
CA LEU A 33 -8.86 -4.81 -3.75
C LEU A 33 -10.09 -5.71 -3.94
N ARG A 34 -10.80 -6.05 -2.86
CA ARG A 34 -12.02 -6.87 -2.92
C ARG A 34 -13.28 -6.10 -3.29
N VAL A 35 -13.47 -4.88 -2.79
CA VAL A 35 -14.72 -4.11 -2.99
C VAL A 35 -14.67 -3.13 -4.15
N GLN A 36 -13.48 -2.73 -4.57
CA GLN A 36 -13.25 -1.87 -5.73
C GLN A 36 -12.09 -2.42 -6.58
N PRO A 37 -12.33 -3.48 -7.38
CA PRO A 37 -11.29 -4.06 -8.23
C PRO A 37 -10.82 -3.12 -9.35
N ASN A 38 -11.57 -2.05 -9.66
CA ASN A 38 -11.20 -1.02 -10.62
C ASN A 38 -10.34 0.09 -10.00
N VAL A 39 -9.84 -0.08 -8.76
CA VAL A 39 -8.74 0.77 -8.27
C VAL A 39 -7.58 0.68 -9.27
N LYS A 40 -6.96 1.82 -9.57
CA LYS A 40 -5.90 1.86 -10.60
C LYS A 40 -4.65 1.18 -10.09
N LYS A 41 -4.13 1.63 -8.94
CA LYS A 41 -2.88 1.12 -8.36
C LYS A 41 -2.76 1.47 -6.87
N LEU A 42 -2.13 0.60 -6.10
CA LEU A 42 -1.79 0.77 -4.70
C LEU A 42 -0.27 0.76 -4.56
N TYR A 43 0.33 1.92 -4.28
CA TYR A 43 1.72 2.00 -3.85
C TYR A 43 1.78 1.77 -2.35
N LEU A 44 2.54 0.75 -1.93
CA LEU A 44 2.67 0.36 -0.53
C LEU A 44 4.09 0.69 -0.08
N LEU A 45 4.23 1.73 0.76
CA LEU A 45 5.51 2.11 1.32
C LEU A 45 5.94 1.07 2.37
N VAL A 46 7.11 0.47 2.15
CA VAL A 46 7.66 -0.59 2.97
C VAL A 46 9.09 -0.23 3.36
N ARG A 47 9.35 -0.15 4.67
CA ARG A 47 10.72 0.04 5.19
C ARG A 47 11.57 -1.18 4.85
N ALA A 48 12.56 -1.00 3.98
CA ALA A 48 13.49 -2.03 3.53
C ALA A 48 14.74 -1.37 2.94
N ALA A 49 15.85 -2.14 2.85
CA ALA A 49 17.12 -1.63 2.33
C ALA A 49 17.10 -1.36 0.81
N ASP A 50 16.33 -2.16 0.07
CA ASP A 50 16.25 -2.11 -1.40
C ASP A 50 14.89 -2.64 -1.89
N ALA A 51 14.65 -2.51 -3.21
CA ALA A 51 13.40 -2.90 -3.86
C ALA A 51 13.12 -4.42 -3.77
N LYS A 52 14.16 -5.26 -3.78
CA LYS A 52 14.02 -6.72 -3.65
C LYS A 52 13.52 -7.08 -2.26
N SER A 53 14.16 -6.51 -1.25
CA SER A 53 13.81 -6.66 0.16
C SER A 53 12.42 -6.13 0.44
N ALA A 54 12.04 -4.98 -0.13
CA ALA A 54 10.69 -4.43 -0.02
C ALA A 54 9.63 -5.36 -0.61
N SER A 55 9.88 -5.89 -1.81
CA SER A 55 8.97 -6.83 -2.47
C SER A 55 8.82 -8.14 -1.70
N GLN A 56 9.93 -8.71 -1.21
CA GLN A 56 9.89 -9.92 -0.39
C GLN A 56 9.14 -9.70 0.92
N ARG A 57 9.39 -8.57 1.59
CA ARG A 57 8.70 -8.19 2.82
C ARG A 57 7.21 -7.98 2.57
N LEU A 58 6.83 -7.27 1.52
CA LEU A 58 5.43 -7.10 1.12
C LEU A 58 4.74 -8.45 0.88
N GLN A 59 5.39 -9.34 0.12
CA GLN A 59 4.85 -10.66 -0.15
C GLN A 59 4.60 -11.45 1.14
N ASN A 60 5.60 -11.50 2.03
CA ASN A 60 5.55 -12.32 3.23
C ASN A 60 4.65 -11.75 4.34
N GLU A 61 4.63 -10.42 4.51
CA GLU A 61 3.91 -9.75 5.60
C GLU A 61 2.48 -9.36 5.24
N VAL A 62 2.18 -9.18 3.95
CA VAL A 62 0.89 -8.68 3.45
C VAL A 62 0.20 -9.72 2.55
N ILE A 63 0.72 -9.96 1.35
CA ILE A 63 0.00 -10.67 0.26
C ILE A 63 -0.19 -12.17 0.53
N ALA A 64 0.79 -12.82 1.16
CA ALA A 64 0.74 -14.24 1.44
C ALA A 64 -0.22 -14.61 2.59
N LYS A 65 -0.67 -13.63 3.39
CA LYS A 65 -1.51 -13.88 4.58
C LYS A 65 -2.90 -14.40 4.21
N ASP A 66 -3.47 -15.22 5.09
CA ASP A 66 -4.83 -15.76 4.96
C ASP A 66 -5.93 -14.69 4.92
N LEU A 67 -5.59 -13.46 5.32
CA LEU A 67 -6.41 -12.28 5.09
C LEU A 67 -6.92 -12.19 3.63
N TYR A 68 -6.09 -12.57 2.67
CA TYR A 68 -6.41 -12.52 1.24
C TYR A 68 -7.08 -13.79 0.70
N ARG A 69 -7.37 -14.79 1.55
CA ARG A 69 -7.89 -16.11 1.11
C ARG A 69 -9.15 -15.98 0.26
N VAL A 70 -10.14 -15.20 0.70
CA VAL A 70 -11.40 -15.01 -0.03
C VAL A 70 -11.17 -14.35 -1.39
N LEU A 71 -10.31 -13.33 -1.45
CA LEU A 71 -9.98 -12.66 -2.71
C LEU A 71 -9.20 -13.59 -3.65
N ARG A 72 -8.28 -14.39 -3.11
CA ARG A 72 -7.49 -15.39 -3.84
C ARG A 72 -8.37 -16.48 -4.43
N GLU A 73 -9.30 -17.03 -3.65
CA GLU A 73 -10.29 -18.02 -4.11
C GLU A 73 -11.19 -17.43 -5.22
N LYS A 74 -11.63 -16.18 -5.08
CA LYS A 74 -12.45 -15.49 -6.08
C LYS A 74 -11.72 -15.26 -7.41
N LEU A 75 -10.43 -14.90 -7.37
CA LEU A 75 -9.64 -14.60 -8.56
C LEU A 75 -9.04 -15.86 -9.22
N GLY A 76 -8.83 -16.93 -8.46
CA GLY A 76 -8.29 -18.19 -8.96
C GLY A 76 -6.97 -18.00 -9.71
N ALA A 77 -6.93 -18.46 -10.97
CA ALA A 77 -5.74 -18.36 -11.82
C ALA A 77 -5.27 -16.90 -12.06
N ASN A 78 -6.17 -15.92 -11.95
CA ASN A 78 -5.85 -14.50 -12.17
C ASN A 78 -5.27 -13.81 -10.94
N TRP A 79 -5.12 -14.51 -9.81
CA TRP A 79 -4.61 -13.92 -8.56
C TRP A 79 -3.26 -13.21 -8.74
N ASN A 80 -2.29 -13.89 -9.35
CA ASN A 80 -0.93 -13.35 -9.47
C ASN A 80 -0.89 -12.13 -10.41
N SER A 81 -1.58 -12.20 -11.56
CA SER A 81 -1.64 -11.07 -12.50
C SER A 81 -2.34 -9.87 -11.88
N PHE A 82 -3.48 -10.08 -11.22
CA PHE A 82 -4.23 -9.03 -10.54
C PHE A 82 -3.40 -8.33 -9.46
N ILE A 83 -2.72 -9.08 -8.58
CA ILE A 83 -1.89 -8.46 -7.55
C ILE A 83 -0.71 -7.70 -8.16
N SER A 84 -0.04 -8.25 -9.17
CA SER A 84 1.09 -7.57 -9.85
C SER A 84 0.68 -6.30 -10.58
N GLU A 85 -0.55 -6.23 -11.10
CA GLU A 85 -1.10 -5.05 -11.75
C GLU A 85 -1.50 -3.98 -10.72
N LYS A 86 -2.16 -4.39 -9.63
CA LYS A 86 -2.78 -3.46 -8.68
C LYS A 86 -1.84 -3.01 -7.56
N VAL A 87 -0.79 -3.74 -7.23
CA VAL A 87 0.03 -3.48 -6.04
C VAL A 87 1.49 -3.32 -6.41
N THR A 88 2.11 -2.26 -5.92
CA THR A 88 3.54 -1.99 -6.09
C THR A 88 4.18 -1.68 -4.74
N SER A 89 5.21 -2.44 -4.38
CA SER A 89 6.06 -2.12 -3.21
C SER A 89 6.92 -0.90 -3.51
N VAL A 90 6.97 0.02 -2.54
CA VAL A 90 7.84 1.20 -2.60
C VAL A 90 8.82 1.10 -1.42
N PRO A 91 10.12 0.84 -1.66
CA PRO A 91 11.12 0.87 -0.59
C PRO A 91 11.26 2.30 -0.07
N GLY A 92 11.01 2.52 1.21
CA GLY A 92 11.15 3.85 1.79
C GLY A 92 10.75 3.96 3.26
N ASP A 93 10.98 5.14 3.83
CA ASP A 93 10.73 5.52 5.21
C ASP A 93 10.11 6.92 5.26
N ILE A 94 9.02 7.06 6.01
CA ILE A 94 8.28 8.32 6.15
C ILE A 94 9.09 9.43 6.84
N THR A 95 10.17 9.08 7.55
CA THR A 95 11.04 10.03 8.27
C THR A 95 12.06 10.70 7.36
N LEU A 96 12.20 10.24 6.12
CA LEU A 96 13.20 10.72 5.17
C LEU A 96 12.57 11.64 4.11
N GLU A 97 13.37 12.56 3.60
CA GLU A 97 13.00 13.36 2.43
C GLU A 97 12.62 12.45 1.25
N ASN A 98 11.57 12.84 0.52
CA ASN A 98 10.99 12.04 -0.56
C ASN A 98 10.66 10.59 -0.16
N LEU A 99 10.30 10.38 1.12
CA LEU A 99 10.03 9.08 1.72
C LEU A 99 11.22 8.11 1.63
N GLY A 100 12.45 8.60 1.42
CA GLY A 100 13.64 7.77 1.24
C GLY A 100 13.66 6.95 -0.06
N VAL A 101 12.77 7.26 -1.02
CA VAL A 101 12.71 6.59 -2.31
C VAL A 101 13.87 7.06 -3.16
N LYS A 102 14.76 6.12 -3.54
CA LYS A 102 15.98 6.43 -4.30
C LYS A 102 15.77 6.49 -5.82
N ASP A 103 14.71 5.86 -6.31
CA ASP A 103 14.39 5.83 -7.74
C ASP A 103 13.63 7.11 -8.12
N SER A 104 14.31 8.02 -8.83
CA SER A 104 13.74 9.31 -9.25
C SER A 104 12.55 9.15 -10.20
N ASN A 105 12.57 8.14 -11.07
CA ASN A 105 11.47 7.90 -12.01
C ASN A 105 10.22 7.45 -11.25
N LEU A 106 10.40 6.60 -10.24
CA LEU A 106 9.30 6.17 -9.37
C LEU A 106 8.73 7.35 -8.56
N VAL A 107 9.58 8.23 -8.04
CA VAL A 107 9.14 9.45 -7.34
C VAL A 107 8.30 10.33 -8.26
N GLU A 108 8.78 10.62 -9.47
CA GLU A 108 8.05 11.42 -10.45
C GLU A 108 6.72 10.77 -10.88
N GLU A 109 6.71 9.46 -11.11
CA GLU A 109 5.49 8.69 -11.39
C GLU A 109 4.49 8.84 -10.24
N MET A 110 4.92 8.62 -9.00
CA MET A 110 4.05 8.71 -7.82
C MET A 110 3.50 10.14 -7.64
N TRP A 111 4.31 11.17 -7.84
CA TRP A 111 3.86 12.56 -7.75
C TRP A 111 2.79 12.92 -8.77
N ARG A 112 2.87 12.37 -9.98
CA ARG A 112 1.89 12.63 -11.04
C ARG A 112 0.61 11.80 -10.88
N GLU A 113 0.75 10.55 -10.44
CA GLU A 113 -0.33 9.58 -10.54
C GLU A 113 -1.13 9.41 -9.24
N VAL A 114 -0.53 9.63 -8.06
CA VAL A 114 -1.19 9.41 -6.77
C VAL A 114 -2.33 10.42 -6.57
N ASN A 115 -3.52 9.90 -6.29
CA ASN A 115 -4.70 10.71 -6.03
C ASN A 115 -5.04 10.79 -4.54
N ILE A 116 -4.69 9.75 -3.77
CA ILE A 116 -5.04 9.62 -2.35
C ILE A 116 -3.80 9.13 -1.58
N VAL A 117 -3.53 9.75 -0.44
CA VAL A 117 -2.51 9.27 0.51
C VAL A 117 -3.22 8.79 1.77
N VAL A 118 -2.93 7.56 2.18
CA VAL A 118 -3.45 6.95 3.41
C VAL A 118 -2.27 6.71 4.33
N ASN A 119 -2.12 7.59 5.33
CA ASN A 119 -1.03 7.52 6.28
C ASN A 119 -1.43 6.71 7.51
N VAL A 120 -0.89 5.49 7.63
CA VAL A 120 -1.10 4.59 8.79
C VAL A 120 0.24 4.17 9.40
N ALA A 121 1.34 4.75 8.93
CA ALA A 121 2.65 4.54 9.53
C ALA A 121 2.72 5.26 10.89
N ALA A 122 3.02 4.50 11.94
CA ALA A 122 3.27 5.00 13.27
C ALA A 122 4.28 4.09 13.98
N THR A 123 4.94 4.61 15.02
CA THR A 123 5.54 3.75 16.03
C THR A 123 4.43 3.12 16.85
N THR A 124 4.53 1.82 17.10
CA THR A 124 3.67 1.11 18.05
C THR A 124 4.43 0.75 19.32
N ASN A 125 5.62 1.33 19.51
CA ASN A 125 6.34 1.23 20.76
C ASN A 125 5.73 2.23 21.75
N PHE A 126 5.14 1.72 22.82
CA PHE A 126 4.49 2.55 23.85
C PHE A 126 5.49 3.16 24.83
N ASP A 127 6.76 2.72 24.79
CA ASP A 127 7.84 3.23 25.64
C ASP A 127 8.61 4.39 24.99
N ASP A 128 8.26 4.79 23.77
CA ASP A 128 8.86 5.95 23.11
C ASP A 128 8.45 7.23 23.85
N ARG A 129 9.45 8.04 24.23
CA ARG A 129 9.21 9.36 24.83
C ARG A 129 8.70 10.33 23.77
N TYR A 130 7.62 11.05 24.08
CA TYR A 130 7.02 12.01 23.16
C TYR A 130 7.85 13.31 23.02
N ASP A 131 8.72 13.61 23.99
CA ASP A 131 9.39 14.90 24.15
C ASP A 131 10.84 14.94 23.63
N VAL A 132 11.29 13.91 22.90
CA VAL A 132 12.64 13.87 22.31
C VAL A 132 12.58 14.21 20.83
N HIS A 133 12.97 15.46 20.53
CA HIS A 133 13.40 15.92 19.22
C HIS A 133 14.80 16.51 19.33
#